data_AF-A0A5C9ACJ4-F1
#
_entry.id   AF-A0A5C9ACJ4-F1
#
_cell.length_a   1.000
_cell.length_b   1.000
_cell.length_c   1.000
_cell.angle_alpha   90.00
_cell.angle_beta   90.00
_cell.angle_gamma   90.00
#
_symmetry.space_group_name_H-M   'P 1'
#
loop_
_entity.id
_entity.type
_entity.pdbx_description
1 polymer ?
#
loop_
_entity_poly.entity_id
_entity_poly.type
_entity_poly.pdbx_seq_one_letter_code
_entity_poly.pdbx_strand_id
1 'polypeptide(L)'
;SYIPSQVVGANNASYKWAKYAWNSVNGYPGTVVYYQQRLYFAASTAFPQTIWASRTGDYKDFGKSNPTQDDDRIIYTYAGRQVNEIRHLIDVGSLVALTSGGEYVITGDQNKVLTPSSFAFSSQGSNGSSNVPPIAVANIALFVQEKGSVVRDLAYSFDVDGYQGNDLTILANHLFQKHSIVDWCFSIVPYSSAFCIRDDGKLLVMTYLRDQQVFAWAPQSSTGKYESTCSISEGNEDAVYFVVNRTVNGQTVRYIERLSSRLFTSDEDAFFVDSGLSYDGRNTSDRTMTITGGSGEWDYRAEYTISVSGGA
;
A
#
# COMPACT_ATOMS: atom_id res chain seq x y z
N SER A 1 13.07 -23.14 -11.45
CA SER A 1 11.73 -23.25 -12.05
C SER A 1 11.20 -24.63 -11.73
N TYR A 2 10.31 -24.75 -10.73
CA TYR A 2 9.67 -26.03 -10.41
C TYR A 2 8.32 -26.03 -11.12
N ILE A 3 8.29 -26.61 -12.31
CA ILE A 3 7.03 -26.85 -13.02
C ILE A 3 6.31 -27.96 -12.24
N PRO A 4 5.02 -27.81 -11.87
CA PRO A 4 4.26 -28.86 -11.19
C PRO A 4 4.37 -30.19 -11.94
N SER A 5 4.51 -31.31 -11.22
CA SER A 5 4.72 -32.64 -11.81
C SER A 5 3.63 -33.06 -12.80
N GLN A 6 2.45 -32.44 -12.75
CA GLN A 6 1.31 -32.70 -13.62
C GLN A 6 1.34 -31.94 -14.96
N VAL A 7 2.32 -31.07 -15.20
CA VAL A 7 2.44 -30.38 -16.49
C VAL A 7 2.89 -31.34 -17.57
N VAL A 8 2.19 -31.31 -18.71
CA VAL A 8 2.47 -32.16 -19.86
C VAL A 8 3.86 -31.86 -20.41
N GLY A 9 4.71 -32.89 -20.45
CA GLY A 9 6.07 -32.83 -20.99
C GLY A 9 6.46 -34.16 -21.62
N ALA A 10 7.68 -34.24 -22.19
CA ALA A 10 8.15 -35.46 -22.87
C ALA A 10 8.08 -36.72 -21.98
N ASN A 11 8.32 -36.56 -20.67
CA ASN A 11 8.30 -37.65 -19.69
C ASN A 11 6.94 -37.80 -18.97
N ASN A 12 5.94 -36.97 -19.28
CA ASN A 12 4.60 -37.01 -18.69
C ASN A 12 3.55 -36.63 -19.76
N ALA A 13 3.52 -37.41 -20.84
CA ALA A 13 2.60 -37.19 -21.95
C ALA A 13 1.17 -37.57 -21.52
N SER A 14 0.23 -36.64 -21.73
CA SER A 14 -1.19 -36.85 -21.45
C SER A 14 -2.02 -36.30 -22.61
N TYR A 15 -3.10 -37.01 -22.97
CA TYR A 15 -4.10 -36.50 -23.91
C TYR A 15 -4.99 -35.43 -23.27
N LYS A 16 -4.99 -35.33 -21.94
CA LYS A 16 -5.65 -34.27 -21.18
C LYS A 16 -4.65 -33.14 -20.98
N TRP A 17 -4.75 -32.12 -21.82
CA TRP A 17 -3.93 -30.91 -21.74
C TRP A 17 -4.84 -29.67 -21.77
N ALA A 18 -4.34 -28.57 -21.23
CA ALA A 18 -4.94 -27.24 -21.35
C ALA A 18 -3.84 -26.24 -21.67
N LYS A 19 -4.16 -25.17 -22.41
CA LYS A 19 -3.21 -24.06 -22.59
C LYS A 19 -3.02 -23.35 -21.25
N TYR A 20 -1.81 -22.86 -21.01
CA TYR A 20 -1.56 -21.95 -19.90
C TYR A 20 -2.47 -20.72 -20.01
N ALA A 21 -3.06 -20.29 -18.90
CA ALA A 21 -3.89 -19.09 -18.87
C ALA A 21 -3.01 -17.83 -19.04
N TRP A 22 -1.86 -17.80 -18.36
CA TRP A 22 -0.94 -16.67 -18.30
C TRP A 22 0.38 -16.96 -19.01
N ASN A 23 0.88 -15.97 -19.75
CA ASN A 23 2.12 -16.03 -20.52
C ASN A 23 2.43 -14.65 -21.12
N SER A 24 3.54 -14.54 -21.87
CA SER A 24 3.94 -13.29 -22.53
C SER A 24 2.95 -12.76 -23.59
N VAL A 25 2.06 -13.60 -24.13
CA VAL A 25 1.03 -13.21 -25.12
C VAL A 25 -0.31 -12.87 -24.44
N ASN A 26 -0.81 -13.73 -23.54
CA ASN A 26 -2.10 -13.50 -22.86
C ASN A 26 -2.01 -12.55 -21.65
N GLY A 27 -0.79 -12.18 -21.26
CA GLY A 27 -0.50 -11.40 -20.06
C GLY A 27 -0.43 -12.25 -18.79
N TYR A 28 0.07 -11.62 -17.74
CA TYR A 28 0.07 -12.14 -16.37
C TYR A 28 -1.03 -11.47 -15.54
N PRO A 29 -1.40 -12.03 -14.37
CA PRO A 29 -2.37 -11.44 -13.47
C PRO A 29 -2.05 -9.99 -13.09
N GLY A 30 -3.05 -9.12 -13.12
CA GLY A 30 -2.93 -7.73 -12.67
C GLY A 30 -2.98 -7.58 -11.15
N THR A 31 -3.68 -8.50 -10.47
CA THR A 31 -3.82 -8.49 -9.01
C THR A 31 -3.86 -9.90 -8.44
N VAL A 32 -3.44 -10.02 -7.18
CA VAL A 32 -3.35 -11.28 -6.43
C VAL A 32 -3.77 -11.06 -4.98
N VAL A 33 -4.61 -11.94 -4.42
CA VAL A 33 -5.05 -11.86 -3.02
C VAL A 33 -5.33 -13.25 -2.46
N TYR A 34 -5.21 -13.40 -1.15
CA TYR A 34 -5.71 -14.58 -0.44
C TYR A 34 -7.08 -14.28 0.15
N TYR A 35 -8.03 -15.18 -0.03
CA TYR A 35 -9.36 -15.07 0.57
C TYR A 35 -9.94 -16.48 0.76
N GLN A 36 -10.62 -16.74 1.88
CA GLN A 36 -11.23 -18.05 2.19
C GLN A 36 -10.33 -19.28 1.86
N GLN A 37 -9.05 -19.23 2.24
CA GLN A 37 -8.06 -20.29 1.98
C GLN A 37 -7.86 -20.63 0.49
N ARG A 38 -8.08 -19.67 -0.41
CA ARG A 38 -7.74 -19.76 -1.83
C ARG A 38 -6.81 -18.63 -2.22
N LEU A 39 -5.92 -18.90 -3.17
CA LEU A 39 -5.12 -17.89 -3.85
C LEU A 39 -5.87 -17.42 -5.09
N TYR A 40 -6.26 -16.15 -5.12
CA TYR A 40 -6.96 -15.51 -6.22
C TYR A 40 -6.00 -14.72 -7.09
N PHE A 41 -6.18 -14.85 -8.40
CA PHE A 41 -5.58 -14.03 -9.44
C PHE A 41 -6.70 -13.40 -10.24
N ALA A 42 -6.52 -12.15 -10.68
CA ALA A 42 -7.50 -11.51 -11.56
C ALA A 42 -6.85 -10.60 -12.60
N ALA A 43 -7.59 -10.47 -13.72
CA ALA A 43 -7.24 -9.74 -14.93
C ALA A 43 -5.96 -10.21 -15.61
N SER A 44 -5.96 -10.25 -16.93
CA SER A 44 -4.74 -10.30 -17.73
C SER A 44 -5.00 -9.54 -19.03
N THR A 45 -3.96 -9.27 -19.82
CA THR A 45 -4.09 -8.56 -21.09
C THR A 45 -5.17 -9.16 -22.01
N ALA A 46 -5.24 -10.49 -22.11
CA ALA A 46 -6.26 -11.18 -22.91
C ALA A 46 -7.59 -11.43 -22.16
N PHE A 47 -7.57 -11.43 -20.83
CA PHE A 47 -8.71 -11.81 -19.99
C PHE A 47 -8.94 -10.79 -18.85
N PRO A 48 -9.21 -9.51 -19.16
CA PRO A 48 -9.24 -8.42 -18.17
C PRO A 48 -10.37 -8.55 -17.13
N GLN A 49 -11.39 -9.38 -17.41
CA GLN A 49 -12.56 -9.58 -16.54
C GLN A 49 -12.61 -10.97 -15.91
N THR A 50 -11.49 -11.71 -15.95
CA THR A 50 -11.44 -13.09 -15.45
C THR A 50 -10.74 -13.16 -14.10
N ILE A 51 -11.33 -13.96 -13.21
CA ILE A 51 -10.76 -14.39 -11.94
C ILE A 51 -10.41 -15.87 -12.02
N TRP A 52 -9.26 -16.23 -11.47
CA TRP A 52 -8.83 -17.60 -11.24
C TRP A 52 -8.53 -17.78 -9.76
N ALA A 53 -9.07 -18.81 -9.13
CA ALA A 53 -8.74 -19.17 -7.75
C ALA A 53 -8.18 -20.59 -7.68
N SER A 54 -7.17 -20.80 -6.85
CA SER A 54 -6.66 -22.13 -6.52
C SER A 54 -7.72 -22.99 -5.85
N ARG A 55 -7.48 -24.29 -5.67
CA ARG A 55 -8.25 -25.12 -4.73
C ARG A 55 -8.16 -24.54 -3.32
N THR A 56 -9.15 -24.88 -2.50
CA THR A 56 -9.14 -24.52 -1.07
C THR A 56 -8.00 -25.25 -0.36
N GLY A 57 -7.17 -24.54 0.40
CA GLY A 57 -6.07 -25.10 1.20
C GLY A 57 -4.80 -25.47 0.41
N ASP A 58 -4.87 -25.53 -0.92
CA ASP A 58 -3.71 -25.74 -1.80
C ASP A 58 -3.57 -24.61 -2.82
N TYR A 59 -2.72 -23.63 -2.48
CA TYR A 59 -2.49 -22.43 -3.29
C TYR A 59 -1.78 -22.68 -4.62
N LYS A 60 -1.20 -23.87 -4.83
CA LYS A 60 -0.49 -24.22 -6.06
C LYS A 60 -1.31 -25.14 -6.96
N ASP A 61 -2.41 -25.68 -6.46
CA ASP A 61 -3.29 -26.56 -7.23
C ASP A 61 -4.45 -25.77 -7.86
N PHE A 62 -4.50 -25.78 -9.19
CA PHE A 62 -5.60 -25.26 -9.99
C PHE A 62 -6.32 -26.41 -10.72
N GLY A 63 -6.37 -27.59 -10.13
CA GLY A 63 -7.06 -28.77 -10.62
C GLY A 63 -8.58 -28.67 -10.51
N LYS A 64 -9.28 -29.54 -11.25
CA LYS A 64 -10.72 -29.75 -11.12
C LYS A 64 -11.03 -31.24 -11.03
N SER A 65 -12.03 -31.60 -10.25
CA SER A 65 -12.61 -32.93 -10.18
C SER A 65 -13.67 -33.14 -11.27
N ASN A 66 -14.05 -34.40 -11.49
CA ASN A 66 -15.21 -34.77 -12.30
C ASN A 66 -16.00 -35.86 -11.57
N PRO A 67 -17.18 -35.56 -10.98
CA PRO A 67 -17.89 -34.27 -11.01
C PRO A 67 -17.15 -33.16 -10.25
N THR A 68 -17.51 -31.90 -10.53
CA THR A 68 -16.95 -30.72 -9.83
C THR A 68 -17.28 -30.76 -8.35
N GLN A 69 -16.29 -30.45 -7.53
CA GLN A 69 -16.40 -30.37 -6.07
C GLN A 69 -16.26 -28.92 -5.60
N ASP A 70 -16.77 -28.62 -4.40
CA ASP A 70 -16.82 -27.26 -3.88
C ASP A 70 -15.43 -26.67 -3.55
N ASP A 71 -14.42 -27.52 -3.38
CA ASP A 71 -13.03 -27.16 -3.11
C ASP A 71 -12.18 -27.03 -4.39
N ASP A 72 -12.72 -27.37 -5.57
CA ASP A 72 -12.00 -27.27 -6.85
C ASP A 72 -11.65 -25.81 -7.20
N ARG A 73 -10.76 -25.61 -8.19
CA ARG A 73 -10.43 -24.28 -8.71
C ARG A 73 -11.66 -23.47 -9.14
N ILE A 74 -11.59 -22.15 -9.02
CA ILE A 74 -12.60 -21.24 -9.59
C ILE A 74 -12.03 -20.60 -10.85
N ILE A 75 -12.79 -20.58 -11.94
CA ILE A 75 -12.53 -19.72 -13.10
C ILE A 75 -13.83 -19.04 -13.44
N TYR A 76 -13.85 -17.71 -13.35
CA TYR A 76 -15.06 -16.92 -13.60
C TYR A 76 -14.71 -15.70 -14.44
N THR A 77 -15.39 -15.54 -15.57
CA THR A 77 -15.27 -14.34 -16.41
C THR A 77 -16.57 -13.56 -16.32
N TYR A 78 -16.51 -12.34 -15.79
CA TYR A 78 -17.67 -11.46 -15.76
C TYR A 78 -18.00 -10.99 -17.18
N ALA A 79 -19.23 -11.25 -17.63
CA ALA A 79 -19.74 -10.82 -18.93
C ALA A 79 -20.61 -9.57 -18.76
N GLY A 80 -19.98 -8.40 -18.76
CA GLY A 80 -20.66 -7.11 -18.73
C GLY A 80 -20.94 -6.54 -20.13
N ARG A 81 -21.81 -5.53 -20.22
CA ARG A 81 -22.04 -4.76 -21.47
C ARG A 81 -20.80 -3.98 -21.92
N GLN A 82 -19.94 -3.63 -20.97
CA GLN A 82 -18.70 -2.91 -21.17
C GLN A 82 -17.55 -3.75 -20.61
N VAL A 83 -16.37 -3.58 -21.19
CA VAL A 83 -15.15 -4.19 -20.67
C VAL A 83 -14.69 -3.36 -19.47
N ASN A 84 -15.02 -3.86 -18.28
CA ASN A 84 -14.57 -3.35 -16.99
C ASN A 84 -13.42 -4.24 -16.52
N GLU A 85 -12.18 -3.81 -16.77
CA GLU A 85 -10.98 -4.52 -16.34
C GLU A 85 -10.91 -4.55 -14.81
N ILE A 86 -10.68 -5.73 -14.24
CA ILE A 86 -10.44 -5.88 -12.79
C ILE A 86 -9.05 -5.30 -12.49
N ARG A 87 -9.00 -4.25 -11.68
CA ARG A 87 -7.74 -3.60 -11.29
C ARG A 87 -7.24 -4.15 -9.97
N HIS A 88 -8.15 -4.34 -9.00
CA HIS A 88 -7.79 -4.83 -7.67
C HIS A 88 -8.83 -5.78 -7.10
N LEU A 89 -8.37 -6.74 -6.30
CA LEU A 89 -9.21 -7.51 -5.38
C LEU A 89 -8.85 -7.11 -3.95
N ILE A 90 -9.86 -6.86 -3.13
CA ILE A 90 -9.67 -6.44 -1.73
C ILE A 90 -10.69 -7.13 -0.82
N ASP A 91 -10.24 -7.54 0.37
CA ASP A 91 -11.12 -8.09 1.41
C ASP A 91 -11.48 -6.99 2.40
N VAL A 92 -12.79 -6.75 2.55
CA VAL A 92 -13.38 -5.80 3.49
C VAL A 92 -14.55 -6.44 4.25
N GLY A 93 -14.38 -7.71 4.63
CA GLY A 93 -15.42 -8.58 5.18
C GLY A 93 -16.19 -9.37 4.11
N SER A 94 -16.02 -8.99 2.85
CA SER A 94 -16.36 -9.76 1.66
C SER A 94 -15.33 -9.42 0.58
N LEU A 95 -15.10 -10.34 -0.33
CA LEU A 95 -14.19 -10.09 -1.45
C LEU A 95 -14.84 -9.10 -2.42
N VAL A 96 -14.17 -7.97 -2.67
CA VAL A 96 -14.62 -6.93 -3.58
C VAL A 96 -13.63 -6.83 -4.75
N ALA A 97 -14.17 -6.83 -5.97
CA ALA A 97 -13.44 -6.52 -7.18
C ALA A 97 -13.64 -5.04 -7.54
N LEU A 98 -12.54 -4.28 -7.51
CA LEU A 98 -12.49 -2.92 -8.00
C LEU A 98 -12.07 -2.96 -9.47
N THR A 99 -12.93 -2.45 -10.35
CA THR A 99 -12.69 -2.45 -11.80
C THR A 99 -12.47 -1.05 -12.34
N SER A 100 -12.10 -0.94 -13.61
CA SER A 100 -12.03 0.35 -14.32
C SER A 100 -13.35 1.10 -14.43
N GLY A 101 -14.50 0.45 -14.22
CA GLY A 101 -15.83 1.04 -14.41
C GLY A 101 -16.76 0.99 -13.20
N GLY A 102 -16.40 0.27 -12.14
CA GLY A 102 -17.24 0.12 -10.96
C GLY A 102 -16.72 -0.91 -9.96
N GLU A 103 -17.40 -0.96 -8.82
CA GLU A 103 -17.11 -1.81 -7.68
C GLU A 103 -18.10 -2.98 -7.66
N TYR A 104 -17.60 -4.20 -7.51
CA TYR A 104 -18.41 -5.42 -7.48
C TYR A 104 -18.08 -6.27 -6.26
N VAL A 105 -19.08 -6.61 -5.47
CA VAL A 105 -18.93 -7.63 -4.42
C VAL A 105 -19.00 -9.00 -5.07
N ILE A 106 -18.08 -9.88 -4.70
CA ILE A 106 -18.09 -11.27 -5.12
C ILE A 106 -18.94 -12.06 -4.13
N THR A 107 -20.05 -12.60 -4.61
CA THR A 107 -21.01 -13.36 -3.81
C THR A 107 -20.87 -14.85 -4.05
N GLY A 108 -21.01 -15.61 -2.97
CA GLY A 108 -21.01 -17.06 -2.97
C GLY A 108 -22.38 -17.64 -2.68
N ASP A 109 -22.40 -18.79 -2.01
CA ASP A 109 -23.62 -19.48 -1.60
C ASP A 109 -24.34 -18.77 -0.43
N GLN A 110 -25.37 -19.41 0.13
CA GLN A 110 -26.12 -18.88 1.28
C GLN A 110 -25.23 -18.65 2.52
N ASN A 111 -24.12 -19.39 2.64
CA ASN A 111 -23.15 -19.25 3.72
C ASN A 111 -21.99 -18.31 3.34
N LYS A 112 -22.10 -17.59 2.22
CA LYS A 112 -21.07 -16.71 1.65
C LYS A 112 -19.77 -17.44 1.29
N VAL A 113 -19.83 -18.75 1.07
CA VAL A 113 -18.69 -19.55 0.66
C VAL A 113 -18.52 -19.45 -0.85
N LEU A 114 -17.31 -19.14 -1.30
CA LEU A 114 -16.97 -19.07 -2.71
C LEU A 114 -16.58 -20.46 -3.23
N THR A 115 -17.43 -21.01 -4.10
CA THR A 115 -17.22 -22.31 -4.74
C THR A 115 -17.26 -22.18 -6.26
N PRO A 116 -16.76 -23.16 -7.03
CA PRO A 116 -16.86 -23.11 -8.49
C PRO A 116 -18.30 -23.07 -9.02
N SER A 117 -19.26 -23.60 -8.25
CA SER A 117 -20.69 -23.61 -8.55
C SER A 117 -21.42 -22.37 -8.02
N SER A 118 -20.83 -21.66 -7.06
CA SER A 118 -21.39 -20.48 -6.41
C SER A 118 -20.38 -19.34 -6.37
N PHE A 119 -20.36 -18.57 -7.46
CA PHE A 119 -19.48 -17.42 -7.62
C PHE A 119 -20.13 -16.43 -8.59
N ALA A 120 -20.45 -15.23 -8.12
CA ALA A 120 -21.07 -14.19 -8.93
C ALA A 120 -20.56 -12.79 -8.58
N PHE A 121 -20.69 -11.86 -9.53
CA PHE A 121 -20.39 -10.45 -9.32
C PHE A 121 -21.69 -9.69 -9.06
N SER A 122 -21.75 -8.97 -7.94
CA SER A 122 -22.87 -8.10 -7.56
C SER A 122 -22.41 -6.64 -7.58
N SER A 123 -22.92 -5.85 -8.52
CA SER A 123 -22.55 -4.43 -8.70
C SER A 123 -22.96 -3.61 -7.48
N GLN A 124 -22.05 -2.78 -6.97
CA GLN A 124 -22.28 -1.89 -5.83
C GLN A 124 -22.34 -0.42 -6.25
N GLY A 125 -21.49 -0.06 -7.23
CA GLY A 125 -21.39 1.30 -7.75
C GLY A 125 -20.85 1.30 -9.17
N SER A 126 -20.78 2.50 -9.73
CA SER A 126 -20.21 2.76 -11.06
C SER A 126 -18.99 3.66 -10.98
N ASN A 127 -18.25 3.63 -9.87
CA ASN A 127 -16.99 4.36 -9.77
C ASN A 127 -15.85 3.41 -10.12
N GLY A 128 -15.21 3.66 -11.26
CA GLY A 128 -13.97 2.97 -11.57
C GLY A 128 -12.89 3.28 -10.55
N SER A 129 -12.04 2.32 -10.23
CA SER A 129 -10.82 2.49 -9.44
C SER A 129 -9.63 2.79 -10.35
N SER A 130 -8.60 3.49 -9.89
CA SER A 130 -7.31 3.66 -10.59
C SER A 130 -6.44 2.40 -10.49
N ASN A 131 -5.23 2.47 -11.04
CA ASN A 131 -4.20 1.44 -10.88
C ASN A 131 -3.43 1.54 -9.55
N VAL A 132 -3.66 2.59 -8.76
CA VAL A 132 -3.07 2.71 -7.42
C VAL A 132 -3.74 1.66 -6.50
N PRO A 133 -2.97 0.81 -5.81
CA PRO A 133 -3.52 -0.25 -4.94
C PRO A 133 -4.47 0.32 -3.88
N PRO A 134 -5.66 -0.26 -3.64
CA PRO A 134 -6.54 0.17 -2.57
C PRO A 134 -5.96 -0.20 -1.20
N ILE A 135 -6.43 0.49 -0.16
CA ILE A 135 -6.01 0.25 1.22
C ILE A 135 -7.22 -0.28 2.00
N ALA A 136 -7.07 -1.45 2.63
CA ALA A 136 -8.05 -1.96 3.58
C ALA A 136 -7.78 -1.34 4.96
N VAL A 137 -8.77 -0.67 5.53
CA VAL A 137 -8.73 -0.15 6.91
C VAL A 137 -9.94 -0.72 7.64
N ALA A 138 -9.70 -1.67 8.55
CA ALA A 138 -10.76 -2.49 9.15
C ALA A 138 -11.64 -3.15 8.05
N ASN A 139 -12.95 -2.86 8.02
CA ASN A 139 -13.89 -3.39 7.03
C ASN A 139 -14.23 -2.36 5.92
N ILE A 140 -13.30 -1.44 5.63
CA ILE A 140 -13.48 -0.35 4.68
C ILE A 140 -12.36 -0.43 3.64
N ALA A 141 -12.70 -0.25 2.37
CA ALA A 141 -11.73 -0.06 1.32
C ALA A 141 -11.59 1.43 1.04
N LEU A 142 -10.39 1.97 1.18
CA LEU A 142 -10.02 3.25 0.58
C LEU A 142 -9.48 2.97 -0.81
N PHE A 143 -9.99 3.65 -1.82
CA PHE A 143 -9.50 3.52 -3.19
C PHE A 143 -9.49 4.86 -3.92
N VAL A 144 -8.62 4.98 -4.91
CA VAL A 144 -8.55 6.15 -5.80
C VAL A 144 -9.40 5.85 -7.03
N GLN A 145 -10.22 6.79 -7.49
CA GLN A 145 -11.04 6.61 -8.69
C GLN A 145 -10.21 6.54 -9.98
N GLU A 146 -10.81 6.03 -11.06
CA GLU A 146 -10.20 5.74 -12.36
C GLU A 146 -9.27 6.85 -12.90
N LYS A 147 -9.63 8.13 -12.72
CA LYS A 147 -8.84 9.28 -13.20
C LYS A 147 -7.73 9.74 -12.25
N GLY A 148 -7.59 9.11 -11.09
CA GLY A 148 -6.49 9.35 -10.14
C GLY A 148 -6.67 10.52 -9.18
N SER A 149 -7.69 11.36 -9.37
CA SER A 149 -7.84 12.64 -8.65
C SER A 149 -8.88 12.62 -7.52
N VAL A 150 -9.56 11.51 -7.29
CA VAL A 150 -10.62 11.40 -6.28
C VAL A 150 -10.35 10.19 -5.41
N VAL A 151 -10.38 10.37 -4.10
CA VAL A 151 -10.28 9.30 -3.11
C VAL A 151 -11.67 9.01 -2.59
N ARG A 152 -12.04 7.73 -2.54
CA ARG A 152 -13.30 7.27 -1.95
C ARG A 152 -13.04 6.21 -0.90
N ASP A 153 -13.95 6.14 0.05
CA ASP A 153 -14.12 4.94 0.85
C ASP A 153 -15.20 4.06 0.22
N LEU A 154 -15.24 2.80 0.64
CA LEU A 154 -16.28 1.84 0.33
C LEU A 154 -16.46 0.95 1.56
N ALA A 155 -17.64 1.00 2.17
CA ALA A 155 -17.95 0.14 3.30
C ALA A 155 -19.39 -0.37 3.22
N TYR A 156 -19.63 -1.49 3.91
CA TYR A 156 -20.97 -2.05 4.00
C TYR A 156 -21.91 -1.13 4.78
N SER A 157 -23.10 -0.92 4.23
CA SER A 157 -24.19 -0.14 4.80
C SER A 157 -25.42 -1.01 4.96
N PHE A 158 -25.95 -1.06 6.17
CA PHE A 158 -27.17 -1.80 6.49
C PHE A 158 -28.42 -1.18 5.85
N ASP A 159 -28.41 0.12 5.57
CA ASP A 159 -29.57 0.83 5.01
C ASP A 159 -29.89 0.41 3.57
N VAL A 160 -28.84 0.10 2.79
CA VAL A 160 -28.97 -0.32 1.39
C VAL A 160 -28.60 -1.79 1.17
N ASP A 161 -28.31 -2.52 2.25
CA ASP A 161 -27.81 -3.91 2.23
C ASP A 161 -26.72 -4.13 1.16
N GLY A 162 -25.69 -3.29 1.21
CA GLY A 162 -24.68 -3.22 0.16
C GLY A 162 -23.51 -2.32 0.54
N TYR A 163 -22.52 -2.26 -0.33
CA TYR A 163 -21.36 -1.41 -0.14
C TYR A 163 -21.61 -0.04 -0.77
N GLN A 164 -21.41 1.00 0.03
CA GLN A 164 -21.54 2.39 -0.40
C GLN A 164 -20.30 3.19 0.01
N GLY A 165 -19.99 4.21 -0.78
CA GLY A 165 -18.80 5.02 -0.63
C GLY A 165 -19.04 6.53 -0.73
N ASN A 166 -18.29 7.29 0.06
CA ASN A 166 -18.25 8.73 0.04
C ASN A 166 -17.05 9.23 -0.77
N ASP A 167 -17.18 10.44 -1.32
CA ASP A 167 -16.03 11.17 -1.87
C ASP A 167 -15.29 11.86 -0.72
N LEU A 168 -14.09 11.39 -0.41
CA LEU A 168 -13.26 11.93 0.67
C LEU A 168 -12.48 13.17 0.22
N THR A 169 -12.45 13.49 -1.07
CA THR A 169 -11.80 14.68 -1.63
C THR A 169 -12.73 15.88 -1.76
N ILE A 170 -14.04 15.68 -1.57
CA ILE A 170 -15.08 16.70 -1.81
C ILE A 170 -14.81 18.05 -1.12
N LEU A 171 -14.26 18.04 0.10
CA LEU A 171 -13.95 19.25 0.87
C LEU A 171 -12.63 19.93 0.46
N ALA A 172 -11.80 19.26 -0.33
CA ALA A 172 -10.45 19.70 -0.70
C ALA A 172 -10.14 19.49 -2.19
N ASN A 173 -11.15 19.51 -3.07
CA ASN A 173 -11.02 19.22 -4.50
C ASN A 173 -9.89 20.01 -5.20
N HIS A 174 -9.65 21.26 -4.78
CA HIS A 174 -8.57 22.11 -5.30
C HIS A 174 -7.17 21.51 -5.12
N LEU A 175 -6.98 20.60 -4.16
CA LEU A 175 -5.73 19.85 -3.96
C LEU A 175 -5.55 18.69 -4.96
N PHE A 176 -6.56 18.36 -5.75
CA PHE A 176 -6.50 17.23 -6.70
C PHE A 176 -6.82 17.63 -8.14
N GLN A 177 -7.31 18.84 -8.38
CA GLN A 177 -7.59 19.32 -9.73
C GLN A 177 -6.35 19.23 -10.63
N LYS A 178 -6.48 18.51 -11.76
CA LYS A 178 -5.42 18.27 -12.75
C LYS A 178 -4.21 17.48 -12.23
N HIS A 179 -4.36 16.80 -11.10
CA HIS A 179 -3.33 15.96 -10.51
C HIS A 179 -3.89 14.57 -10.24
N SER A 180 -2.99 13.59 -10.27
CA SER A 180 -3.29 12.20 -9.93
C SER A 180 -2.47 11.75 -8.73
N ILE A 181 -3.02 10.86 -7.92
CA ILE A 181 -2.28 10.14 -6.88
C ILE A 181 -1.48 9.03 -7.56
N VAL A 182 -0.21 8.91 -7.22
CA VAL A 182 0.71 7.90 -7.80
C VAL A 182 1.11 6.83 -6.79
N ASP A 183 1.14 7.16 -5.50
CA ASP A 183 1.40 6.21 -4.43
C ASP A 183 0.77 6.69 -3.13
N TRP A 184 0.43 5.77 -2.24
CA TRP A 184 -0.12 6.10 -0.93
C TRP A 184 -0.02 4.95 0.07
N CYS A 185 -0.04 5.29 1.35
CA CYS A 185 -0.10 4.31 2.44
C CYS A 185 -0.95 4.85 3.60
N PHE A 186 -1.22 4.00 4.57
CA PHE A 186 -2.01 4.34 5.75
C PHE A 186 -1.28 3.94 7.02
N SER A 187 -1.27 4.84 8.00
CA SER A 187 -0.77 4.62 9.36
C SER A 187 -1.95 4.68 10.32
N ILE A 188 -2.07 3.69 11.20
CA ILE A 188 -3.14 3.59 12.20
C ILE A 188 -2.70 4.31 13.47
N VAL A 189 -1.45 4.09 13.89
CA VAL A 189 -0.86 4.60 15.14
C VAL A 189 0.36 5.49 14.83
N PRO A 190 0.51 6.67 15.45
CA PRO A 190 -0.34 7.26 16.49
C PRO A 190 -1.61 7.94 15.97
N TYR A 191 -1.65 8.28 14.67
CA TYR A 191 -2.76 9.02 14.09
C TYR A 191 -3.23 8.34 12.82
N SER A 192 -4.50 7.92 12.82
CA SER A 192 -5.20 7.34 11.67
C SER A 192 -5.15 8.28 10.46
N SER A 193 -4.19 8.05 9.57
CA SER A 193 -3.82 8.98 8.50
C SER A 193 -3.40 8.27 7.22
N ALA A 194 -3.95 8.72 6.10
CA ALA A 194 -3.48 8.32 4.77
C ALA A 194 -2.47 9.33 4.23
N PHE A 195 -1.32 8.85 3.76
CA PHE A 195 -0.27 9.65 3.13
C PHE A 195 -0.35 9.43 1.63
N CYS A 196 -0.68 10.46 0.85
CA CYS A 196 -0.91 10.39 -0.58
C CYS A 196 0.10 11.22 -1.35
N ILE A 197 0.79 10.61 -2.30
CA ILE A 197 1.76 11.27 -3.17
C ILE A 197 1.09 11.61 -4.49
N ARG A 198 1.15 12.88 -4.87
CA ARG A 198 0.70 13.37 -6.19
C ARG A 198 1.77 13.17 -7.26
N ASP A 199 1.34 13.12 -8.51
CA ASP A 199 2.17 13.03 -9.71
C ASP A 199 3.24 14.12 -9.85
N ASP A 200 3.04 15.29 -9.24
CA ASP A 200 4.01 16.38 -9.21
C ASP A 200 5.01 16.30 -8.04
N GLY A 201 4.92 15.26 -7.22
CA GLY A 201 5.78 15.00 -6.06
C GLY A 201 5.32 15.68 -4.78
N LYS A 202 4.10 16.23 -4.73
CA LYS A 202 3.52 16.83 -3.51
C LYS A 202 2.92 15.75 -2.60
N LEU A 203 3.17 15.84 -1.30
CA LEU A 203 2.55 14.97 -0.30
C LEU A 203 1.27 15.64 0.24
N LEU A 204 0.18 14.88 0.29
CA LEU A 204 -1.07 15.22 0.93
C LEU A 204 -1.34 14.22 2.05
N VAL A 205 -1.74 14.69 3.22
CA VAL A 205 -2.08 13.82 4.36
C VAL A 205 -3.56 13.96 4.65
N MET A 206 -4.28 12.84 4.71
CA MET A 206 -5.67 12.79 5.12
C MET A 206 -5.76 12.20 6.52
N THR A 207 -6.21 12.96 7.50
CA THR A 207 -6.70 12.39 8.75
C THR A 207 -8.03 11.69 8.46
N TYR A 208 -8.19 10.44 8.89
CA TYR A 208 -9.40 9.65 8.62
C TYR A 208 -9.89 8.94 9.89
N LEU A 209 -10.99 9.43 10.45
CA LEU A 209 -11.67 8.88 11.63
C LEU A 209 -13.14 8.67 11.28
N ARG A 210 -13.44 7.53 10.65
CA ARG A 210 -14.77 7.24 10.12
C ARG A 210 -15.87 7.24 11.19
N ASP A 211 -15.60 6.65 12.36
CA ASP A 211 -16.58 6.53 13.44
C ASP A 211 -17.03 7.90 13.99
N GLN A 212 -16.16 8.91 13.88
CA GLN A 212 -16.45 10.28 14.26
C GLN A 212 -16.92 11.13 13.06
N GLN A 213 -17.01 10.54 11.87
CA GLN A 213 -17.28 11.22 10.60
C GLN A 213 -16.29 12.36 10.30
N VAL A 214 -15.04 12.22 10.74
CA VAL A 214 -13.99 13.22 10.54
C VAL A 214 -13.05 12.75 9.44
N PHE A 215 -12.95 13.56 8.39
CA PHE A 215 -11.84 13.48 7.44
C PHE A 215 -11.40 14.89 7.04
N ALA A 216 -10.09 15.09 6.93
CA ALA A 216 -9.51 16.38 6.57
C ALA A 216 -8.19 16.21 5.85
N TRP A 217 -7.95 17.04 4.83
CA TRP A 217 -6.74 17.03 4.02
C TRP A 217 -5.79 18.16 4.42
N ALA A 218 -4.52 17.82 4.60
CA ALA A 218 -3.44 18.74 4.89
C ALA A 218 -2.31 18.56 3.86
N PRO A 219 -2.07 19.54 2.97
CA PRO A 219 -0.91 19.49 2.08
C PRO A 219 0.38 19.67 2.89
N GLN A 220 1.41 18.90 2.57
CA GLN A 220 2.73 19.01 3.17
C GLN A 220 3.66 19.78 2.22
N SER A 221 4.26 20.84 2.75
CA SER A 221 5.28 21.61 2.03
C SER A 221 6.63 20.91 2.17
N SER A 222 7.30 20.69 1.04
CA SER A 222 8.66 20.14 1.02
C SER A 222 9.45 20.77 -0.13
N THR A 223 10.77 20.79 0.02
CA THR A 223 11.69 21.13 -1.07
C THR A 223 12.00 19.92 -1.97
N GLY A 224 11.73 18.70 -1.47
CA GLY A 224 11.86 17.46 -2.21
C GLY A 224 10.59 17.05 -2.94
N LYS A 225 10.72 16.10 -3.85
CA LYS A 225 9.60 15.43 -4.52
C LYS A 225 9.42 14.03 -3.94
N TYR A 226 8.27 13.77 -3.35
CA TYR A 226 7.91 12.44 -2.87
C TYR A 226 7.65 11.53 -4.07
N GLU A 227 8.19 10.31 -4.05
CA GLU A 227 8.06 9.34 -5.15
C GLU A 227 7.39 8.03 -4.71
N SER A 228 7.60 7.60 -3.46
CA SER A 228 6.93 6.42 -2.91
C SER A 228 6.77 6.51 -1.39
N THR A 229 5.79 5.80 -0.83
CA THR A 229 5.50 5.78 0.60
C THR A 229 5.14 4.36 1.07
N CYS A 230 5.51 4.02 2.30
CA CYS A 230 4.99 2.84 2.97
C CYS A 230 4.86 3.09 4.47
N SER A 231 4.01 2.32 5.13
CA SER A 231 3.88 2.32 6.58
C SER A 231 4.14 0.92 7.10
N ILE A 232 4.98 0.82 8.12
CA ILE A 232 5.36 -0.43 8.77
C ILE A 232 5.25 -0.28 10.27
N SER A 233 4.86 -1.35 10.96
CA SER A 233 4.80 -1.35 12.42
C SER A 233 6.21 -1.36 13.00
N GLU A 234 6.51 -0.40 13.87
CA GLU A 234 7.76 -0.29 14.62
C GLU A 234 7.50 0.02 16.09
N GLY A 235 7.79 -0.94 16.97
CA GLY A 235 7.57 -0.78 18.40
C GLY A 235 6.10 -0.49 18.71
N ASN A 236 5.80 0.75 19.11
CA ASN A 236 4.46 1.19 19.52
C ASN A 236 3.79 2.13 18.50
N GLU A 237 4.36 2.31 17.31
CA GLU A 237 3.81 3.17 16.26
C GLU A 237 3.91 2.52 14.88
N ASP A 238 3.14 3.04 13.92
CA ASP A 238 3.32 2.73 12.51
C ASP A 238 4.25 3.80 11.91
N ALA A 239 5.51 3.43 11.72
CA ALA A 239 6.51 4.29 11.10
C ALA A 239 6.20 4.45 9.61
N VAL A 240 6.21 5.70 9.14
CA VAL A 240 5.98 6.03 7.73
C VAL A 240 7.31 6.35 7.08
N TYR A 241 7.56 5.69 5.95
CA TYR A 241 8.76 5.86 5.14
C TYR A 241 8.40 6.49 3.81
N PHE A 242 9.29 7.34 3.31
CA PHE A 242 9.18 7.97 2.02
C PHE A 242 10.45 7.74 1.20
N VAL A 243 10.29 7.53 -0.09
CA VAL A 243 11.36 7.79 -1.06
C VAL A 243 11.20 9.23 -1.54
N VAL A 244 12.20 10.07 -1.30
CA VAL A 244 12.17 11.49 -1.63
C VAL A 244 13.35 11.86 -2.53
N ASN A 245 13.02 12.43 -3.68
CA ASN A 245 13.99 12.97 -4.63
C ASN A 245 14.33 14.41 -4.25
N ARG A 246 15.61 14.68 -3.98
CA ARG A 246 16.12 15.97 -3.49
C ARG A 246 17.32 16.43 -4.30
N THR A 247 17.51 17.75 -4.36
CA THR A 247 18.74 18.36 -4.88
C THR A 247 19.62 18.79 -3.72
N VAL A 248 20.75 18.11 -3.54
CA VAL A 248 21.75 18.38 -2.49
C VAL A 248 23.07 18.75 -3.15
N ASN A 249 23.63 19.91 -2.82
CA ASN A 249 24.88 20.42 -3.41
C ASN A 249 24.90 20.39 -4.96
N GLY A 250 23.75 20.65 -5.59
CA GLY A 250 23.60 20.64 -7.05
C GLY A 250 23.42 19.25 -7.68
N GLN A 251 23.39 18.17 -6.89
CA GLN A 251 23.13 16.83 -7.36
C GLN A 251 21.75 16.32 -6.96
N THR A 252 21.09 15.64 -7.88
CA THR A 252 19.82 14.96 -7.63
C THR A 252 20.08 13.59 -7.02
N VAL A 253 19.55 13.38 -5.81
CA VAL A 253 19.70 12.14 -5.03
C VAL A 253 18.34 11.69 -4.50
N ARG A 254 18.21 10.38 -4.24
CA ARG A 254 17.03 9.80 -3.59
C ARG A 254 17.38 9.42 -2.16
N TYR A 255 16.59 9.93 -1.21
CA TYR A 255 16.66 9.53 0.19
C TYR A 255 15.53 8.57 0.53
N ILE A 256 15.81 7.67 1.46
CA ILE A 256 14.78 6.96 2.21
C ILE A 256 14.64 7.71 3.53
N GLU A 257 13.51 8.36 3.74
CA GLU A 257 13.24 9.21 4.90
C GLU A 257 12.15 8.57 5.76
N ARG A 258 12.39 8.46 7.06
CA ARG A 258 11.39 8.02 8.04
C ARG A 258 10.78 9.26 8.68
N LEU A 259 9.45 9.35 8.74
CA LEU A 259 8.76 10.39 9.49
C LEU A 259 9.12 10.26 10.98
N SER A 260 9.58 11.36 11.59
CA SER A 260 9.92 11.34 13.01
C SER A 260 8.67 11.09 13.86
N SER A 261 8.85 10.37 14.97
CA SER A 261 7.77 10.11 15.91
C SER A 261 7.19 11.41 16.45
N ARG A 262 5.88 11.43 16.63
CA ARG A 262 5.17 12.50 17.32
C ARG A 262 4.97 12.21 18.81
N LEU A 263 5.43 11.05 19.27
CA LEU A 263 5.34 10.58 20.65
C LEU A 263 6.66 10.83 21.41
N PHE A 264 7.08 12.10 21.51
CA PHE A 264 8.24 12.49 22.30
C PHE A 264 7.82 12.92 23.72
N THR A 265 8.69 12.68 24.71
CA THR A 265 8.41 12.99 26.12
C THR A 265 8.94 14.34 26.57
N SER A 266 9.98 14.84 25.90
CA SER A 266 10.64 16.09 26.22
C SER A 266 10.66 17.01 25.00
N ASP A 267 10.44 18.31 25.19
CA ASP A 267 10.42 19.28 24.09
C ASP A 267 11.74 19.31 23.30
N GLU A 268 12.86 18.95 23.92
CA GLU A 268 14.18 18.86 23.29
C GLU A 268 14.30 17.73 22.26
N ASP A 269 13.44 16.71 22.33
CA ASP A 269 13.39 15.59 21.37
C ASP A 269 12.51 15.92 20.15
N ALA A 270 11.85 17.08 20.14
CA ALA A 270 10.97 17.49 19.06
C ALA A 270 11.74 17.68 17.75
N PHE A 271 11.41 16.87 16.74
CA PHE A 271 12.08 16.88 15.45
C PHE A 271 11.11 17.26 14.32
N PHE A 272 10.92 18.57 14.11
CA PHE A 272 9.96 19.14 13.15
C PHE A 272 10.65 19.80 11.95
N VAL A 273 11.44 19.01 11.22
CA VAL A 273 12.15 19.47 10.01
C VAL A 273 11.64 18.72 8.77
N ASP A 274 11.78 19.33 7.58
CA ASP A 274 11.41 18.71 6.30
C ASP A 274 12.31 17.49 5.98
N SER A 275 13.60 17.62 6.21
CA SER A 275 14.59 16.54 6.14
C SER A 275 15.73 16.89 7.08
N GLY A 276 16.21 15.90 7.81
CA GLY A 276 17.30 16.10 8.75
C GLY A 276 17.83 14.78 9.28
N LEU A 277 19.01 14.87 9.87
CA LEU A 277 19.65 13.79 10.59
C LEU A 277 20.15 14.33 11.92
N SER A 278 20.07 13.51 12.95
CA SER A 278 20.68 13.81 14.24
C SER A 278 22.00 13.07 14.34
N TYR A 279 23.04 13.76 14.78
CA TYR A 279 24.36 13.19 15.04
C TYR A 279 24.68 13.37 16.52
N ASP A 280 24.88 12.26 17.22
CA ASP A 280 25.37 12.29 18.60
C ASP A 280 26.90 12.36 18.60
N GLY A 281 27.43 13.54 18.89
CA GLY A 281 28.87 13.80 18.96
C GLY A 281 29.52 13.46 20.31
N ARG A 282 28.80 12.85 21.25
CA ARG A 282 29.38 12.43 22.53
C ARG A 282 30.39 11.30 22.28
N ASN A 283 31.67 11.59 22.53
CA ASN A 283 32.70 10.55 22.50
C ASN A 283 32.44 9.56 23.64
N THR A 284 32.17 8.30 23.29
CA THR A 284 32.04 7.19 24.25
C THR A 284 33.37 6.46 24.49
N SER A 285 34.41 6.82 23.73
CA SER A 285 35.77 6.31 23.88
C SER A 285 36.66 7.28 24.66
N ASP A 286 37.72 6.75 25.28
CA ASP A 286 38.68 7.56 26.01
C ASP A 286 39.33 8.59 25.08
N ARG A 287 39.25 9.85 25.49
CA ARG A 287 39.84 11.01 24.80
C ARG A 287 40.68 11.77 25.81
N THR A 288 41.90 12.11 25.43
CA THR A 288 42.75 12.98 26.25
C THR A 288 42.47 14.42 25.89
N MET A 289 41.80 15.15 26.78
CA MET A 289 41.69 16.61 26.71
C MET A 289 42.93 17.22 27.38
N THR A 290 43.73 17.96 26.61
CA THR A 290 44.93 18.63 27.12
C THR A 290 44.70 20.14 27.11
N ILE A 291 44.82 20.76 28.28
CA ILE A 291 44.81 22.22 28.44
C ILE A 291 46.26 22.70 28.47
N THR A 292 46.63 23.59 27.56
CA THR A 292 47.98 24.16 27.44
C THR A 292 47.98 25.67 27.68
N GLY A 293 49.12 26.20 28.14
CA GLY A 293 49.30 27.62 28.45
C GLY A 293 49.24 27.98 29.94
N GLY A 294 48.98 27.01 30.83
CA GLY A 294 48.98 27.20 32.29
C GLY A 294 50.19 26.57 32.98
N SER A 295 50.74 27.27 33.98
CA SER A 295 51.71 26.73 34.94
C SER A 295 51.51 27.38 36.31
N GLY A 296 51.34 26.60 37.37
CA GLY A 296 51.19 27.12 38.73
C GLY A 296 49.77 27.59 39.05
N GLU A 297 49.60 28.87 39.41
CA GLU A 297 48.28 29.46 39.66
C GLU A 297 47.54 29.76 38.35
N TRP A 298 46.33 29.24 38.22
CA TRP A 298 45.49 29.39 37.04
C TRP A 298 44.69 30.68 37.13
N ASP A 299 45.18 31.75 36.48
CA ASP A 299 44.47 33.04 36.41
C ASP A 299 43.26 32.94 35.48
N TYR A 300 42.09 33.29 36.00
CA TYR A 300 40.83 33.31 35.25
C TYR A 300 40.80 34.32 34.09
N ARG A 301 41.78 35.23 34.02
CA ARG A 301 41.93 36.23 32.95
C ARG A 301 42.82 35.78 31.80
N ALA A 302 43.53 34.67 31.95
CA ALA A 302 44.43 34.16 30.92
C ALA A 302 43.69 33.27 29.91
N GLU A 303 44.08 33.37 28.64
CA GLU A 303 43.60 32.45 27.60
C GLU A 303 44.36 31.13 27.69
N TYR A 304 43.60 30.03 27.73
CA TYR A 304 44.13 28.67 27.72
C TYR A 304 43.65 27.94 26.46
N THR A 305 44.55 27.16 25.86
CA THR A 305 44.19 26.34 24.69
C THR A 305 43.74 24.97 25.15
N ILE A 306 42.55 24.54 24.72
CA ILE A 306 42.09 23.16 24.91
C ILE A 306 42.29 22.40 23.60
N SER A 307 42.99 21.27 23.68
CA SER A 307 43.20 20.35 22.56
C SER A 307 42.70 18.94 22.91
N VAL A 308 42.22 18.21 21.90
CA VAL A 308 41.71 16.84 22.05
C VAL A 308 42.54 15.89 21.20
N SER A 309 42.94 14.75 21.77
CA SER A 309 43.63 13.66 21.06
C SER A 309 43.09 12.29 21.48
N GLY A 310 43.17 11.29 20.59
CA GLY A 310 42.60 9.94 20.75
C GLY A 310 41.63 9.57 19.62
N GLY A 311 41.58 8.29 19.22
CA GLY A 311 41.14 7.83 17.89
C GLY A 311 39.63 7.61 17.65
N ALA A 312 39.20 7.90 16.41
CA ALA A 312 37.84 7.81 15.84
C ALA A 312 36.88 6.86 16.57
#